data_AF-A0A3S7RYS0-F1
#
_entry.id   AF-A0A3S7RYS0-F1
#
_cell.length_a   1.000
_cell.length_b   1.000
_cell.length_c   1.000
_cell.angle_alpha   90.00
_cell.angle_beta   90.00
_cell.angle_gamma   90.00
#
_symmetry.space_group_name_H-M   'P 1'
#
loop_
_entity.id
_entity.type
_entity.pdbx_description
1 polymer ?
#
loop_
_entity_poly.entity_id
_entity_poly.type
_entity_poly.pdbx_seq_one_letter_code
_entity_poly.pdbx_strand_id
1 'polypeptide(L)'
;GSCTVKTCWMRLANFRVIGDNLKDRFDGASRVMVSNSLRSNNNGNGNGNGNGNSANSPNSASDNAIKHHSNSLQTNNIAASPNREPRRGKNRHHKKNNRYHFQLKPYNPDHKPPGVKDLVYLEPSPSFCERNPRLGIQGTHGRQCNDTSIGVDGCDLMCCGRGYRTQEVVVVERCACTF
;
A
#
# COMPACT_ATOMS: atom_id res chain seq x y z
N GLY A 1 -26.58 24.77 31.31
CA GLY A 1 -26.01 24.07 32.48
C GLY A 1 -24.59 24.56 32.71
N SER A 2 -24.22 24.90 33.94
CA SER A 2 -22.86 25.31 34.30
C SER A 2 -21.90 24.11 34.22
N CYS A 3 -20.72 24.30 33.65
CA CYS A 3 -19.70 23.25 33.49
C CYS A 3 -18.79 23.07 34.73
N THR A 4 -19.27 23.41 35.93
CA THR A 4 -18.50 23.35 37.19
C THR A 4 -18.15 21.93 37.62
N VAL A 5 -18.95 20.93 37.24
CA VAL A 5 -18.62 19.51 37.36
C VAL A 5 -18.69 18.87 35.99
N LYS A 6 -17.64 18.16 35.59
CA LYS A 6 -17.56 17.48 34.29
C LYS A 6 -17.29 16.00 34.49
N THR A 7 -18.06 15.17 33.79
CA THR A 7 -17.78 13.75 33.62
C THR A 7 -17.21 13.55 32.22
N CYS A 8 -16.07 12.88 32.12
CA CYS A 8 -15.38 12.62 30.85
C CYS A 8 -15.32 11.12 30.55
N TRP A 9 -15.42 10.76 29.27
CA TRP A 9 -15.21 9.39 28.78
C TRP A 9 -14.45 9.43 27.45
N MET A 10 -13.78 8.32 27.12
CA MET A 10 -13.12 8.20 25.81
C MET A 10 -14.16 8.12 24.70
N ARG A 11 -13.91 8.84 23.61
CA ARG A 11 -14.75 8.81 22.42
C ARG A 11 -13.88 8.76 21.18
N LEU A 12 -14.30 7.98 20.20
CA LEU A 12 -13.67 7.96 18.89
C LEU A 12 -13.88 9.30 18.17
N ALA A 13 -12.89 9.70 17.38
CA ALA A 13 -13.01 10.84 16.48
C ALA A 13 -14.09 10.58 15.41
N ASN A 14 -14.57 11.65 14.79
CA ASN A 14 -15.41 11.53 13.60
C ASN A 14 -14.63 10.82 12.49
N PHE A 15 -15.27 9.89 11.79
CA PHE A 15 -14.64 9.10 10.73
C PHE A 15 -14.05 9.96 9.62
N ARG A 16 -14.59 11.16 9.35
CA ARG A 16 -14.02 12.08 8.38
C ARG A 16 -12.56 12.45 8.72
N VAL A 17 -12.29 12.75 9.99
CA VAL A 17 -10.94 13.06 10.49
C VAL A 17 -9.99 11.87 10.33
N ILE A 18 -10.51 10.66 10.52
CA ILE A 18 -9.73 9.44 10.30
C ILE A 18 -9.41 9.26 8.81
N GLY A 19 -10.39 9.50 7.94
CA GLY A 19 -10.24 9.48 6.49
C GLY A 19 -9.19 10.47 6.01
N ASP A 20 -9.25 11.72 6.48
CA ASP A 20 -8.29 12.76 6.15
C ASP A 20 -6.87 12.36 6.59
N ASN A 21 -6.70 11.86 7.83
CA ASN A 21 -5.38 11.41 8.30
C ASN A 21 -4.81 10.23 7.52
N LEU A 22 -5.66 9.33 7.03
CA LEU A 22 -5.23 8.21 6.20
C LEU A 22 -4.95 8.66 4.76
N LYS A 23 -5.67 9.65 4.24
CA LYS A 23 -5.43 10.25 2.93
C LYS A 23 -4.06 10.93 2.88
N ASP A 24 -3.68 11.66 3.93
CA ASP A 24 -2.34 12.25 4.03
C ASP A 24 -1.23 11.19 3.96
N ARG A 25 -1.45 10.05 4.64
CA ARG A 25 -0.50 8.92 4.62
C ARG A 25 -0.49 8.17 3.30
N PHE A 26 -1.60 8.18 2.56
CA PHE A 26 -1.69 7.61 1.23
C PHE A 26 -0.85 8.44 0.26
N ASP A 27 -0.93 9.77 0.34
CA ASP A 27 -0.15 10.68 -0.51
C ASP A 27 1.35 10.61 -0.21
N GLY A 28 1.72 10.29 1.04
CA GLY A 28 3.09 10.09 1.48
C GLY A 28 3.55 8.62 1.55
N ALA A 29 2.83 7.67 0.93
CA ALA A 29 3.15 6.25 1.08
C ALA A 29 4.51 5.89 0.49
N SER A 30 5.26 5.03 1.18
CA SER A 30 6.63 4.67 0.79
C SER A 30 6.67 3.40 -0.06
N ARG A 31 7.40 3.45 -1.19
CA ARG A 31 7.68 2.25 -1.99
C ARG A 31 8.74 1.39 -1.29
N VAL A 32 8.43 0.12 -1.11
CA VAL A 32 9.32 -0.85 -0.47
C VAL A 32 9.57 -2.06 -1.38
N MET A 33 10.67 -2.76 -1.12
CA MET A 33 11.02 -4.03 -1.74
C MET A 33 11.12 -5.12 -0.68
N VAL A 34 10.75 -6.34 -1.05
CA VAL A 34 10.88 -7.51 -0.18
C VAL A 34 12.32 -8.00 -0.28
N SER A 35 13.11 -7.84 0.79
CA SER A 35 14.35 -8.61 0.89
C SER A 35 14.03 -9.98 1.45
N ASN A 36 14.06 -11.00 0.58
CA ASN A 36 14.00 -12.38 1.02
C ASN A 36 15.37 -12.76 1.58
N SER A 37 15.68 -12.27 2.78
CA SER A 37 16.81 -12.76 3.56
C SER A 37 16.45 -14.16 4.04
N LEU A 38 16.48 -15.13 3.13
CA LEU A 38 16.69 -16.52 3.50
C LEU A 38 17.91 -16.48 4.40
N ARG A 39 17.74 -16.88 5.66
CA ARG A 39 18.88 -17.16 6.53
C ARG A 39 19.69 -18.22 5.79
N SER A 40 20.76 -17.82 5.10
CA SER A 40 21.83 -18.73 4.75
C SER A 40 22.34 -19.27 6.07
N ASN A 41 21.84 -20.44 6.45
CA ASN A 41 22.56 -21.30 7.36
C ASN A 41 23.85 -21.64 6.61
N ASN A 42 24.90 -20.87 6.87
CA ASN A 42 26.26 -21.31 6.67
C ASN A 42 26.46 -22.52 7.58
N ASN A 43 26.11 -23.69 7.08
CA ASN A 43 26.73 -24.92 7.52
C ASN A 43 27.88 -25.14 6.56
N GLY A 44 29.06 -24.70 6.98
CA GLY A 44 30.29 -24.97 6.26
C GLY A 44 30.45 -26.48 6.13
N ASN A 45 30.47 -26.95 4.90
CA ASN A 45 31.23 -28.15 4.58
C ASN A 45 31.98 -27.84 3.29
N GLY A 46 33.28 -27.55 3.46
CA GLY A 46 34.18 -27.43 2.33
C GLY A 46 34.21 -28.76 1.60
N ASN A 47 34.06 -28.69 0.28
CA ASN A 47 34.74 -29.62 -0.60
C ASN A 47 35.01 -28.89 -1.90
N GLY A 48 36.25 -28.45 -2.04
CA GLY A 48 36.78 -28.06 -3.32
C GLY A 48 36.84 -29.29 -4.22
N ASN A 49 36.37 -29.15 -5.45
CA ASN A 49 36.99 -29.81 -6.58
C ASN A 49 36.65 -29.03 -7.85
N GLY A 50 37.71 -28.61 -8.55
CA GLY A 50 37.59 -27.83 -9.78
C GLY A 50 37.19 -28.69 -10.98
N ASN A 51 36.65 -28.02 -11.99
CA ASN A 51 37.06 -28.23 -13.38
C ASN A 51 36.45 -27.19 -14.32
N GLY A 52 37.32 -26.50 -15.06
CA GLY A 52 37.25 -26.43 -16.52
C GLY A 52 36.25 -25.51 -17.21
N ASN A 53 36.82 -24.41 -17.74
CA ASN A 53 36.78 -24.00 -19.16
C ASN A 53 35.82 -22.88 -19.62
N SER A 54 36.48 -21.90 -20.24
CA SER A 54 36.01 -20.79 -21.08
C SER A 54 35.03 -21.19 -22.19
N ALA A 55 34.13 -20.26 -22.53
CA ALA A 55 33.89 -19.87 -23.92
C ALA A 55 33.20 -18.49 -24.02
N ASN A 56 33.79 -17.60 -24.81
CA ASN A 56 33.15 -16.45 -25.44
C ASN A 56 32.00 -16.94 -26.35
N SER A 57 30.90 -16.26 -26.63
CA SER A 57 30.74 -15.01 -27.42
C SER A 57 29.23 -14.85 -27.77
N PRO A 58 28.74 -13.91 -28.61
CA PRO A 58 27.56 -13.09 -28.34
C PRO A 58 26.36 -13.40 -29.26
N ASN A 59 25.29 -12.59 -29.14
CA ASN A 59 24.17 -12.36 -30.06
C ASN A 59 22.79 -12.96 -29.72
N SER A 60 21.92 -12.03 -29.31
CA SER A 60 20.65 -11.69 -29.96
C SER A 60 19.33 -12.34 -29.52
N ALA A 61 18.33 -11.45 -29.53
CA ALA A 61 16.90 -11.67 -29.68
C ALA A 61 16.08 -11.98 -28.39
N SER A 62 15.50 -10.90 -27.87
CA SER A 62 14.07 -10.76 -27.56
C SER A 62 13.31 -12.00 -27.11
N ASP A 63 12.95 -12.03 -25.82
CA ASP A 63 11.58 -12.29 -25.37
C ASP A 63 11.44 -11.76 -23.93
N ASN A 64 10.94 -10.52 -23.80
CA ASN A 64 10.50 -9.99 -22.51
C ASN A 64 9.17 -10.67 -22.14
N ALA A 65 9.24 -11.93 -21.73
CA ALA A 65 8.14 -12.60 -21.06
C ALA A 65 8.01 -11.96 -19.67
N ILE A 66 7.08 -11.01 -19.54
CA ILE A 66 6.59 -10.48 -18.27
C ILE A 66 6.02 -11.69 -17.50
N LYS A 67 6.83 -12.26 -16.62
CA LYS A 67 6.34 -13.26 -15.66
C LYS A 67 5.44 -12.51 -14.69
N HIS A 68 4.13 -12.63 -14.89
CA HIS A 68 3.15 -12.34 -13.85
C HIS A 68 3.45 -13.28 -12.69
N HIS A 69 4.22 -12.81 -11.71
CA HIS A 69 4.30 -13.50 -10.43
C HIS A 69 2.91 -13.37 -9.79
N SER A 70 2.16 -14.47 -9.84
CA SER A 70 0.93 -14.63 -9.09
C SER A 70 1.23 -14.27 -7.63
N ASN A 71 0.65 -13.17 -7.14
CA ASN A 71 0.72 -12.76 -5.74
C ASN A 71 -0.05 -13.76 -4.89
N SER A 72 0.55 -14.92 -4.60
CA SER A 72 0.10 -15.80 -3.53
C SER A 72 0.57 -15.20 -2.20
N LEU A 73 -0.07 -14.10 -1.79
CA LEU A 73 -0.04 -13.66 -0.40
C LEU A 73 -0.93 -14.66 0.35
N GLN A 74 -0.31 -15.67 0.94
CA GLN A 74 -0.99 -16.49 1.94
C GLN A 74 -1.56 -15.55 3.01
N THR A 75 -2.88 -15.61 3.16
CA THR A 75 -3.70 -14.75 4.03
C THR A 75 -3.14 -14.71 5.45
N ASN A 76 -2.67 -13.55 5.90
CA ASN A 76 -2.28 -13.34 7.30
C ASN A 76 -3.50 -12.88 8.11
N ASN A 77 -4.22 -13.83 8.72
CA ASN A 77 -5.20 -13.52 9.76
C ASN A 77 -4.45 -13.07 11.03
N ILE A 78 -4.33 -11.76 11.25
CA ILE A 78 -3.94 -11.20 12.55
C ILE A 78 -5.20 -11.15 13.41
N ALA A 79 -5.62 -12.31 13.94
CA ALA A 79 -6.53 -12.35 15.07
C ALA A 79 -5.71 -12.07 16.34
N ALA A 80 -5.61 -10.79 16.71
CA ALA A 80 -5.21 -10.41 18.05
C ALA A 80 -6.42 -10.62 18.97
N SER A 81 -6.36 -11.62 19.86
CA SER A 81 -7.28 -11.73 20.99
C SER A 81 -6.48 -11.87 22.29
N PRO A 82 -6.79 -11.09 23.34
CA PRO A 82 -6.03 -11.06 24.59
C PRO A 82 -6.54 -12.07 25.63
N ASN A 83 -5.67 -12.37 26.59
CA ASN A 83 -5.91 -13.01 27.90
C ASN A 83 -6.23 -14.51 27.96
N ARG A 84 -5.21 -15.30 28.33
CA ARG A 84 -5.35 -16.44 29.26
C ARG A 84 -4.06 -16.60 30.10
N GLU A 85 -4.24 -16.64 31.42
CA GLU A 85 -3.21 -16.88 32.45
C GLU A 85 -2.43 -18.19 32.25
N PRO A 86 -1.16 -18.28 32.74
CA PRO A 86 -0.31 -19.44 32.51
C PRO A 86 -0.44 -20.48 33.64
N ARG A 87 -0.90 -21.69 33.31
CA ARG A 87 -0.68 -22.86 34.18
C ARG A 87 0.65 -23.55 33.80
N ARG A 88 1.55 -23.56 34.80
CA ARG A 88 2.76 -24.39 35.02
C ARG A 88 3.05 -25.49 33.97
N GLY A 89 4.21 -25.40 33.32
CA GLY A 89 4.80 -26.52 32.58
C GLY A 89 6.09 -26.19 31.83
N LYS A 90 7.24 -26.52 32.46
CA LYS A 90 8.59 -26.78 31.90
C LYS A 90 9.16 -25.84 30.83
N ASN A 91 10.21 -25.12 31.25
CA ASN A 91 11.15 -24.36 30.43
C ASN A 91 11.69 -25.18 29.24
N ARG A 92 11.16 -24.91 28.05
CA ARG A 92 11.91 -24.99 26.80
C ARG A 92 11.89 -23.59 26.21
N HIS A 93 13.04 -22.93 26.20
CA HIS A 93 13.24 -21.73 25.39
C HIS A 93 13.03 -22.09 23.92
N HIS A 94 11.77 -22.13 23.48
CA HIS A 94 11.44 -22.09 22.08
C HIS A 94 11.75 -20.67 21.63
N LYS A 95 13.01 -20.47 21.24
CA LYS A 95 13.41 -19.41 20.33
C LYS A 95 12.50 -19.59 19.11
N LYS A 96 11.36 -18.89 19.11
CA LYS A 96 10.49 -18.74 17.95
C LYS A 96 11.35 -18.01 16.93
N ASN A 97 12.13 -18.78 16.19
CA ASN A 97 12.75 -18.31 14.97
C ASN A 97 11.57 -17.90 14.09
N ASN A 98 11.26 -16.60 14.07
CA ASN A 98 10.52 -15.96 12.99
C ASN A 98 11.33 -16.27 11.73
N ARG A 99 11.01 -17.42 11.13
CA ARG A 99 11.65 -18.00 9.94
C ARG A 99 11.32 -17.18 8.68
N TYR A 100 10.45 -16.19 8.82
CA TYR A 100 10.08 -15.26 7.77
C TYR A 100 10.09 -13.85 8.36
N HIS A 101 11.27 -13.32 8.60
CA HIS A 101 11.42 -11.86 8.69
C HIS A 101 11.60 -11.36 7.26
N PHE A 102 10.49 -11.25 6.52
CA PHE A 102 10.52 -10.47 5.29
C PHE A 102 10.74 -9.02 5.71
N GLN A 103 11.96 -8.54 5.54
CA GLN A 103 12.28 -7.16 5.86
C GLN A 103 11.88 -6.31 4.66
N LEU A 104 10.92 -5.42 4.87
CA LEU A 104 10.60 -4.40 3.88
C LEU A 104 11.71 -3.36 3.93
N LYS A 105 12.45 -3.23 2.82
CA LYS A 105 13.46 -2.20 2.66
C LYS A 105 12.90 -1.08 1.78
N PRO A 106 13.19 0.19 2.07
CA PRO A 106 12.88 1.27 1.15
C PRO A 106 13.45 0.97 -0.25
N TYR A 107 12.68 1.27 -1.29
CA TYR A 107 13.14 1.08 -2.67
C TYR A 107 14.34 2.00 -2.98
N ASN A 108 14.35 3.21 -2.43
CA ASN A 108 15.49 4.13 -2.48
C ASN A 108 16.12 4.26 -1.07
N PRO A 109 17.43 3.99 -0.90
CA PRO A 109 18.12 4.07 0.39
C PRO A 109 18.11 5.46 1.05
N ASP A 110 17.99 6.53 0.26
CA ASP A 110 17.99 7.92 0.76
C ASP A 110 16.63 8.33 1.37
N HIS A 111 15.59 7.52 1.17
CA HIS A 111 14.30 7.76 1.78
C HIS A 111 14.23 7.21 3.21
N LYS A 112 13.60 7.99 4.09
CA LYS A 112 13.35 7.59 5.46
C LYS A 112 12.59 6.25 5.49
N PRO A 113 13.04 5.26 6.29
CA PRO A 113 12.31 4.02 6.46
C PRO A 113 10.90 4.28 7.01
N PRO A 114 9.87 3.56 6.51
CA PRO A 114 8.50 3.73 6.98
C PRO A 114 8.36 3.29 8.44
N GLY A 115 7.61 4.06 9.22
CA GLY A 115 7.21 3.72 10.58
C GLY A 115 6.00 2.78 10.62
N VAL A 116 5.64 2.31 11.82
CA VAL A 116 4.48 1.41 12.04
C VAL A 116 3.12 2.03 11.70
N LYS A 117 3.10 3.35 11.51
CA LYS A 117 1.92 4.14 11.19
C LYS A 117 1.86 4.48 9.69
N ASP A 118 2.93 4.28 8.93
CA ASP A 118 3.01 4.73 7.55
C ASP A 118 2.44 3.68 6.60
N LEU A 119 1.90 4.14 5.47
CA LEU A 119 1.43 3.25 4.41
C LEU A 119 2.61 2.92 3.47
N VAL A 120 2.66 1.67 3.00
CA VAL A 120 3.72 1.18 2.12
C VAL A 120 3.13 0.43 0.94
N TYR A 121 3.82 0.47 -0.20
CA TYR A 121 3.42 -0.25 -1.41
C TYR A 121 4.61 -0.90 -2.11
N LEU A 122 4.35 -1.98 -2.86
CA LEU A 122 5.38 -2.75 -3.56
C LEU A 122 5.44 -2.35 -5.04
N GLU A 123 4.28 -2.34 -5.69
CA GLU A 123 4.11 -2.15 -7.12
C GLU A 123 3.46 -0.80 -7.42
N PRO A 124 3.94 -0.08 -8.45
CA PRO A 124 3.33 1.19 -8.85
C PRO A 124 1.88 0.97 -9.31
N SER A 125 1.03 1.96 -9.04
CA SER A 125 -0.36 1.91 -9.48
C SER A 125 -0.48 1.96 -11.01
N PRO A 126 -1.43 1.21 -11.61
CA PRO A 126 -1.68 1.29 -13.04
C PRO A 126 -2.30 2.65 -13.41
N SER A 127 -2.41 2.91 -14.72
CA SER A 127 -3.21 4.05 -15.20
C SER A 127 -4.70 3.78 -15.01
N PHE A 128 -5.42 4.75 -14.45
CA PHE A 128 -6.88 4.72 -14.25
C PHE A 128 -7.64 5.51 -15.32
N CYS A 129 -6.94 6.08 -16.30
CA CYS A 129 -7.53 6.92 -17.32
C CYS A 129 -8.49 6.16 -18.23
N GLU A 130 -8.03 5.04 -18.78
CA GLU A 130 -8.77 4.23 -19.74
C GLU A 130 -9.38 2.99 -19.09
N ARG A 131 -10.50 2.53 -19.65
CA ARG A 131 -11.19 1.35 -19.14
C ARG A 131 -10.34 0.11 -19.38
N ASN A 132 -10.05 -0.63 -18.30
CA ASN A 132 -9.41 -1.93 -18.37
C ASN A 132 -10.17 -2.95 -17.50
N PRO A 133 -11.09 -3.73 -18.09
CA PRO A 133 -11.90 -4.71 -17.36
C PRO A 133 -11.09 -5.80 -16.64
N ARG A 134 -9.89 -6.12 -17.14
CA ARG A 134 -9.03 -7.16 -16.52
C ARG A 134 -8.50 -6.73 -15.16
N LEU A 135 -8.31 -5.43 -14.96
CA LEU A 135 -7.83 -4.85 -13.70
C LEU A 135 -8.98 -4.22 -12.88
N GLY A 136 -10.23 -4.37 -13.32
CA GLY A 136 -11.39 -3.72 -12.67
C GLY A 136 -11.42 -2.18 -12.83
N ILE A 137 -10.63 -1.63 -13.75
CA ILE A 137 -10.54 -0.18 -13.97
C ILE A 137 -11.66 0.24 -14.92
N GLN A 138 -12.55 1.10 -14.46
CA GLN A 138 -13.68 1.60 -15.27
C GLN A 138 -13.27 2.71 -16.24
N GLY A 139 -12.15 3.38 -15.98
CA GLY A 139 -11.73 4.59 -16.70
C GLY A 139 -12.32 5.85 -16.07
N THR A 140 -11.97 7.00 -16.64
CA THR A 140 -12.36 8.33 -16.15
C THR A 140 -13.38 9.04 -17.04
N HIS A 141 -13.77 8.41 -18.15
CA HIS A 141 -14.75 8.96 -19.08
C HIS A 141 -16.10 9.20 -18.41
N GLY A 142 -16.71 10.36 -18.69
CA GLY A 142 -18.02 10.74 -18.14
C GLY A 142 -18.04 11.15 -16.67
N ARG A 143 -16.87 11.23 -16.01
CA ARG A 143 -16.78 11.75 -14.63
C ARG A 143 -16.83 13.28 -14.63
N GLN A 144 -17.51 13.84 -13.63
CA GLN A 144 -17.46 15.27 -13.36
C GLN A 144 -16.07 15.66 -12.86
N CYS A 145 -15.59 16.81 -13.30
CA CYS A 145 -14.32 17.41 -12.89
C CYS A 145 -14.54 18.88 -12.55
N ASN A 146 -13.59 19.45 -11.82
CA ASN A 146 -13.54 20.86 -11.47
C ASN A 146 -12.51 21.57 -12.37
N ASP A 147 -12.91 22.55 -13.16
CA ASP A 147 -12.02 23.28 -14.08
C ASP A 147 -11.06 24.21 -13.33
N THR A 148 -11.47 24.72 -12.17
CA THR A 148 -10.64 25.61 -11.32
C THR A 148 -9.61 24.88 -10.46
N SER A 149 -9.73 23.56 -10.28
CA SER A 149 -8.82 22.80 -9.43
C SER A 149 -7.58 22.35 -10.20
N ILE A 150 -6.41 22.52 -9.58
CA ILE A 150 -5.14 21.93 -10.04
C ILE A 150 -4.92 20.51 -9.51
N GLY A 151 -5.79 20.04 -8.62
CA GLY A 151 -5.67 18.77 -7.92
C GLY A 151 -6.19 17.59 -8.73
N VAL A 152 -6.28 16.44 -8.08
CA VAL A 152 -6.80 15.19 -8.69
C VAL A 152 -8.27 15.26 -9.09
N ASP A 153 -9.02 16.26 -8.64
CA ASP A 153 -10.39 16.60 -9.06
C ASP A 153 -10.41 17.59 -10.25
N GLY A 154 -9.25 18.17 -10.57
CA GLY A 154 -9.01 19.06 -11.69
C GLY A 154 -9.30 18.40 -13.04
N CYS A 155 -9.91 19.12 -13.98
CA CYS A 155 -10.22 18.57 -15.29
C CYS A 155 -8.99 18.10 -16.08
N ASP A 156 -7.83 18.74 -15.91
CA ASP A 156 -6.59 18.31 -16.57
C ASP A 156 -6.15 16.90 -16.15
N LEU A 157 -6.25 16.59 -14.85
CA LEU A 157 -5.87 15.30 -14.28
C LEU A 157 -7.00 14.26 -14.39
N MET A 158 -8.24 14.65 -14.10
CA MET A 158 -9.41 13.77 -14.18
C MET A 158 -9.70 13.30 -15.61
N CYS A 159 -9.54 14.19 -16.60
CA CYS A 159 -9.77 13.87 -17.99
C CYS A 159 -8.50 13.43 -18.72
N CYS A 160 -7.37 13.33 -18.03
CA CYS A 160 -6.08 12.87 -18.56
C CYS A 160 -5.67 13.63 -19.84
N GLY A 161 -5.89 14.95 -19.88
CA GLY A 161 -5.57 15.80 -21.04
C GLY A 161 -6.45 15.62 -22.27
N ARG A 162 -7.52 14.80 -22.23
CA ARG A 162 -8.44 14.59 -23.36
C ARG A 162 -9.42 15.76 -23.60
N GLY A 163 -9.36 16.80 -22.77
CA GLY A 163 -10.34 17.87 -22.72
C GLY A 163 -11.60 17.50 -21.94
N TYR A 164 -12.47 18.49 -21.75
CA TYR A 164 -13.73 18.35 -21.01
C TYR A 164 -14.81 19.22 -21.63
N ARG A 165 -16.07 18.90 -21.34
CA ARG A 165 -17.23 19.71 -21.74
C ARG A 165 -17.83 20.36 -20.52
N THR A 166 -17.95 21.69 -20.53
CA THR A 166 -18.69 22.42 -19.52
C THR A 166 -20.19 22.33 -19.81
N GLN A 167 -20.99 22.11 -18.77
CA GLN A 167 -22.44 22.06 -18.86
C GLN A 167 -23.05 22.85 -17.71
N GLU A 168 -23.88 23.84 -18.05
CA GLU A 168 -24.69 24.55 -17.05
C GLU A 168 -25.93 23.71 -16.73
N VAL A 169 -26.18 23.50 -15.43
CA VAL A 169 -27.32 22.73 -14.93
C VAL A 169 -28.04 23.56 -13.87
N VAL A 170 -29.35 23.71 -14.02
CA VAL A 170 -30.18 24.36 -13.01
C VAL A 170 -30.37 23.41 -11.83
N VAL A 171 -29.88 23.79 -10.65
CA VAL A 171 -30.01 23.01 -9.42
C VAL A 171 -31.13 23.61 -8.56
N VAL A 172 -32.08 22.77 -8.16
CA VAL A 172 -33.16 23.17 -7.25
C VAL A 172 -32.73 22.83 -5.82
N GLU A 173 -32.57 23.84 -4.99
CA GLU A 173 -32.25 23.69 -3.56
C GLU A 173 -33.34 24.28 -2.68
N ARG A 174 -33.37 23.89 -1.41
CA ARG A 174 -34.29 24.48 -0.43
C ARG A 174 -33.78 25.86 -0.05
N CYS A 175 -34.55 26.89 -0.37
CA CYS A 175 -34.27 28.28 -0.01
C CYS A 175 -35.41 28.87 0.84
N ALA A 176 -35.14 30.01 1.50
CA ALA A 176 -36.11 30.74 2.33
C ALA A 176 -36.76 29.90 3.45
N CYS A 177 -35.99 29.01 4.08
CA CYS A 177 -36.45 28.20 5.21
C CYS A 177 -36.82 29.10 6.41
N THR A 178 -38.05 28.98 6.91
CA THR A 178 -38.51 29.59 8.17
C THR A 178 -38.49 28.54 9.29
N PHE A 179 -38.18 28.97 10.52
CA PHE A 179 -38.16 28.11 11.72
C PHE A 179 -39.54 27.92 12.32
#